data_AF-A0ABD5QZH3-F1
#
_entry.id   AF-A0ABD5QZH3-F1
#
_cell.length_a   1.000
_cell.length_b   1.000
_cell.length_c   1.000
_cell.angle_alpha   90.00
_cell.angle_beta   90.00
_cell.angle_gamma   90.00
#
_symmetry.space_group_name_H-M   'P 1'
#
loop_
_entity.id
_entity.type
_entity.pdbx_description
1 polymer ?
#
loop_
_entity_poly.entity_id
_entity_poly.type
_entity_poly.pdbx_seq_one_letter_code
_entity_poly.pdbx_strand_id
1 'polypeptide(L)'
;MLVSQRALTTVPAETLTAFVLPAAALSFLVFGAGTGSLTMPATPRGWGAIGGIAVLATVVPVLTFFAGIAKIGASRASVISTAEPGVTVGLEALVLGEPVSVVTVVGGTLVVAGVLLIQREETV
;
A
#
# COMPACT_ATOMS: atom_id res chain seq x y z
N MET A 1 -6.85 13.90 11.68
CA MET A 1 -6.31 14.41 10.41
C MET A 1 -5.30 15.55 10.58
N LEU A 2 -5.58 16.62 11.35
CA LEU A 2 -4.67 17.77 11.50
C LEU A 2 -3.27 17.46 12.09
N VAL A 3 -3.17 16.51 13.04
CA VAL A 3 -1.87 16.08 13.62
C VAL A 3 -1.06 15.23 12.63
N SER A 4 -1.74 14.38 11.85
CA SER A 4 -1.11 13.56 10.81
C SER A 4 -0.57 14.41 9.66
N GLN A 5 -1.31 15.45 9.25
CA GLN A 5 -0.90 16.35 8.18
C GLN A 5 0.33 17.20 8.56
N ARG A 6 0.45 17.63 9.82
CA ARG A 6 1.64 18.37 10.31
C ARG A 6 2.88 17.50 10.52
N ALA A 7 2.70 16.24 10.91
CA ALA A 7 3.81 15.29 11.05
C ALA A 7 4.39 14.89 9.67
N LEU A 8 3.55 14.75 8.66
CA LEU A 8 3.96 14.42 7.29
C LEU A 8 4.74 15.54 6.59
N THR A 9 4.58 16.79 7.00
CA THR A 9 5.29 17.94 6.42
C THR A 9 6.64 18.24 7.05
N THR A 10 6.95 17.67 8.23
CA THR A 10 8.16 18.01 9.00
C THR A 10 9.11 16.83 9.19
N VAL A 11 8.65 15.60 8.99
CA VAL A 11 9.45 14.38 9.20
C VAL A 11 9.69 13.68 7.85
N PRO A 12 10.95 13.34 7.51
CA PRO A 12 11.26 12.55 6.32
C PRO A 12 10.46 11.24 6.33
N ALA A 13 9.86 10.91 5.19
CA ALA A 13 8.92 9.81 5.12
C ALA A 13 9.58 8.43 5.35
N GLU A 14 10.89 8.33 5.10
CA GLU A 14 11.73 7.18 5.50
C GLU A 14 11.70 6.95 7.02
N THR A 15 11.80 8.02 7.80
CA THR A 15 11.71 7.98 9.26
C THR A 15 10.33 7.53 9.70
N LEU A 16 9.26 8.02 9.06
CA LEU A 16 7.89 7.57 9.36
C LEU A 16 7.73 6.07 9.09
N THR A 17 8.21 5.54 7.96
CA THR A 17 8.16 4.09 7.70
C THR A 17 9.00 3.28 8.68
N ALA A 18 10.15 3.81 9.12
CA ALA A 18 10.99 3.15 10.11
C ALA A 18 10.29 2.99 11.47
N PHE A 19 9.34 3.87 11.81
CA PHE A 19 8.52 3.74 13.03
C PHE A 19 7.21 2.99 12.80
N VAL A 20 6.56 3.18 11.66
CA VAL A 20 5.27 2.56 11.33
C VAL A 20 5.41 1.05 11.15
N LEU A 21 6.45 0.57 10.45
CA LEU A 21 6.61 -0.87 10.19
C LEU A 21 6.82 -1.69 11.48
N PRO A 22 7.71 -1.28 12.42
CA PRO A 22 7.83 -1.97 13.71
C PRO A 22 6.58 -1.83 14.58
N ALA A 23 5.93 -0.67 14.59
CA ALA A 23 4.69 -0.48 15.36
C ALA A 23 3.57 -1.40 14.84
N ALA A 24 3.44 -1.54 13.51
CA ALA A 24 2.51 -2.47 12.90
C ALA A 24 2.86 -3.93 13.23
N ALA A 25 4.15 -4.30 13.12
CA ALA A 25 4.61 -5.64 13.48
C ALA A 25 4.32 -5.98 14.95
N LEU A 26 4.57 -5.05 15.87
CA LEU A 26 4.25 -5.21 17.28
C LEU A 26 2.74 -5.34 17.51
N SER A 27 1.94 -4.53 16.82
CA SER A 27 0.47 -4.59 16.92
C SER A 27 -0.07 -5.96 16.49
N PHE A 28 0.41 -6.47 15.35
CA PHE A 28 0.02 -7.80 14.87
C PHE A 28 0.52 -8.92 15.80
N LEU A 29 1.71 -8.78 16.38
CA LEU A 29 2.23 -9.73 17.37
C LEU A 29 1.38 -9.78 18.63
N VAL A 30 1.05 -8.62 19.22
CA VAL A 30 0.21 -8.53 20.42
C VAL A 30 -1.18 -9.09 20.15
N PHE A 31 -1.79 -8.72 19.02
CA PHE A 31 -3.10 -9.22 18.63
C PHE A 31 -3.10 -10.74 18.40
N GLY A 32 -2.11 -11.25 17.65
CA GLY A 32 -2.00 -12.67 17.37
C GLY A 32 -1.68 -13.51 18.61
N ALA A 33 -0.85 -12.98 19.52
CA ALA A 33 -0.59 -13.61 20.82
C ALA A 33 -1.83 -13.61 21.72
N GLY A 34 -2.59 -12.51 21.76
CA GLY A 34 -3.81 -12.40 22.56
C GLY A 34 -4.96 -13.27 22.05
N THR A 35 -4.99 -13.57 20.76
CA THR A 35 -6.02 -14.41 20.12
C THR A 35 -5.58 -15.87 19.93
N GLY A 36 -4.32 -16.20 20.21
CA GLY A 36 -3.75 -17.53 19.93
C GLY A 36 -3.67 -17.89 18.45
N SER A 37 -3.85 -16.92 17.54
CA SER A 37 -3.85 -17.14 16.08
C SER A 37 -2.45 -17.13 15.46
N LEU A 38 -1.41 -16.93 16.29
CA LEU A 38 -0.03 -16.87 15.85
C LEU A 38 0.44 -18.25 15.33
N THR A 39 0.49 -18.40 14.01
CA THR A 39 0.93 -19.64 13.37
C THR A 39 2.27 -19.41 12.68
N MET A 40 3.30 -20.17 13.06
CA MET A 40 4.59 -20.15 12.35
C MET A 40 4.58 -21.10 11.16
N PRO A 41 5.19 -20.72 10.02
CA PRO A 41 5.31 -21.62 8.89
C PRO A 41 6.17 -22.83 9.24
N ALA A 42 5.62 -24.03 9.07
CA ALA A 42 6.34 -25.27 9.30
C ALA A 42 7.28 -25.66 8.13
N THR A 43 7.21 -24.96 6.99
CA THR A 43 7.90 -25.34 5.76
C THR A 43 8.85 -24.24 5.26
N PRO A 44 9.97 -24.60 4.60
CA PRO A 44 10.85 -23.64 3.94
C PRO A 44 10.14 -22.80 2.87
N ARG A 45 9.14 -23.39 2.18
CA ARG A 45 8.30 -22.67 1.22
C ARG A 45 7.46 -21.58 1.88
N GLY A 46 6.91 -21.83 3.06
CA GLY A 46 6.16 -20.83 3.81
C GLY A 46 7.03 -19.65 4.24
N TRP A 47 8.26 -19.92 4.68
CA TRP A 47 9.25 -18.86 4.93
C TRP A 47 9.64 -18.09 3.68
N GLY A 48 9.81 -18.80 2.55
CA GLY A 48 10.04 -18.17 1.24
C GLY A 48 8.91 -17.25 0.82
N ALA A 49 7.65 -17.65 1.03
CA ALA A 49 6.49 -16.82 0.74
C ALA A 49 6.43 -15.56 1.63
N ILE A 50 6.69 -15.70 2.94
CA ILE A 50 6.78 -14.55 3.85
C ILE A 50 7.89 -13.59 3.41
N GLY A 51 9.08 -14.11 3.12
CA GLY A 51 10.20 -13.29 2.64
C GLY A 51 9.87 -12.60 1.32
N GLY A 52 9.22 -13.31 0.39
CA GLY A 52 8.77 -12.76 -0.89
C GLY A 52 7.78 -11.61 -0.71
N ILE A 53 6.77 -11.77 0.14
CA ILE A 53 5.79 -10.72 0.44
C ILE A 53 6.49 -9.53 1.13
N ALA A 54 7.32 -9.78 2.15
CA ALA A 54 8.03 -8.71 2.86
C ALA A 54 8.89 -7.86 1.91
N VAL A 55 9.59 -8.49 0.96
CA VAL A 55 10.45 -7.77 0.03
C VAL A 55 9.66 -7.13 -1.10
N LEU A 56 8.84 -7.91 -1.82
CA LEU A 56 8.18 -7.47 -3.05
C LEU A 56 6.92 -6.64 -2.81
N ALA A 57 6.19 -6.90 -1.72
CA ALA A 57 4.97 -6.17 -1.38
C ALA A 57 5.18 -5.10 -0.31
N THR A 58 6.37 -4.99 0.29
CA THR A 58 6.65 -3.96 1.31
C THR A 58 7.92 -3.18 1.02
N VAL A 59 9.10 -3.79 1.09
CA VAL A 59 10.38 -3.07 0.98
C VAL A 59 10.53 -2.36 -0.38
N VAL A 60 10.36 -3.10 -1.48
CA VAL A 60 10.54 -2.54 -2.83
C VAL A 60 9.52 -1.44 -3.14
N PRO A 61 8.19 -1.62 -2.90
CA PRO A 61 7.21 -0.56 -3.12
C PRO A 61 7.47 0.69 -2.28
N VAL A 62 7.81 0.54 -1.00
CA VAL A 62 8.08 1.68 -0.11
C VAL A 62 9.28 2.50 -0.59
N LEU A 63 10.40 1.83 -0.92
CA LEU A 63 11.59 2.52 -1.39
C LEU A 63 11.37 3.20 -2.75
N THR A 64 10.69 2.53 -3.68
CA THR A 64 10.39 3.09 -5.01
C THR A 64 9.39 4.23 -4.92
N PHE A 65 8.43 4.19 -4.00
CA PHE A 65 7.51 5.28 -3.72
C PHE A 65 8.25 6.53 -3.21
N PHE A 66 9.14 6.40 -2.23
CA PHE A 66 9.94 7.53 -1.75
C PHE A 66 10.92 8.05 -2.79
N ALA A 67 11.54 7.17 -3.57
CA ALA A 67 12.34 7.58 -4.71
C ALA A 67 11.50 8.34 -5.76
N GLY A 68 10.24 7.96 -5.95
CA GLY A 68 9.27 8.68 -6.78
C GLY A 68 8.97 10.06 -6.23
N ILE A 69 8.64 10.18 -4.94
CA ILE A 69 8.41 11.47 -4.27
C ILE A 69 9.62 12.39 -4.43
N ALA A 70 10.84 11.88 -4.25
CA ALA A 70 12.07 12.67 -4.41
C ALA A 70 12.25 13.21 -5.85
N LYS A 71 11.68 12.56 -6.87
CA LYS A 71 11.79 12.94 -8.28
C LYS A 71 10.68 13.89 -8.75
N ILE A 72 9.43 13.68 -8.31
CA ILE A 72 8.26 14.40 -8.84
C ILE A 72 7.49 15.22 -7.79
N GLY A 73 7.90 15.15 -6.53
CA GLY A 73 7.23 15.80 -5.41
C GLY A 73 6.01 15.02 -4.89
N ALA A 74 5.67 15.25 -3.62
CA ALA A 74 4.62 14.50 -2.91
C ALA A 74 3.21 14.65 -3.52
N SER A 75 2.85 15.84 -4.00
CA SER A 75 1.53 16.08 -4.63
C SER A 75 1.35 15.27 -5.91
N ARG A 76 2.33 15.32 -6.84
CA ARG A 76 2.26 14.52 -8.08
C ARG A 76 2.35 13.02 -7.81
N ALA A 77 3.18 12.61 -6.86
CA ALA A 77 3.25 11.20 -6.45
C ALA A 77 1.92 10.71 -5.89
N SER A 78 1.24 11.51 -5.04
CA SER A 78 -0.09 11.20 -4.52
C SER A 78 -1.12 11.05 -5.63
N VAL A 79 -1.11 11.95 -6.60
CA VAL A 79 -1.96 11.85 -7.80
C VAL A 79 -1.70 10.55 -8.56
N ILE A 80 -0.44 10.16 -8.78
CA ILE A 80 -0.13 8.90 -9.49
C ILE A 80 -0.54 7.68 -8.65
N SER A 81 -0.39 7.71 -7.33
CA SER A 81 -0.83 6.63 -6.43
C SER A 81 -2.32 6.38 -6.51
N THR A 82 -3.13 7.36 -6.90
CA THR A 82 -4.56 7.12 -7.12
C THR A 82 -4.87 6.17 -8.28
N ALA A 83 -3.91 5.91 -9.17
CA ALA A 83 -4.02 4.93 -10.25
C ALA A 83 -3.67 3.49 -9.79
N GLU A 84 -3.15 3.31 -8.57
CA GLU A 84 -2.84 2.01 -7.96
C GLU A 84 -3.99 1.00 -8.11
N PRO A 85 -5.27 1.34 -7.87
CA PRO A 85 -6.38 0.39 -7.96
C PRO A 85 -6.51 -0.24 -9.36
N GLY A 86 -6.27 0.53 -10.42
CA GLY A 86 -6.28 0.01 -11.79
C GLY A 86 -5.09 -0.93 -12.07
N VAL A 87 -3.92 -0.60 -11.55
CA VAL A 87 -2.72 -1.44 -11.66
C VAL A 87 -2.90 -2.75 -10.89
N THR A 88 -3.47 -2.70 -9.68
CA THR A 88 -3.75 -3.86 -8.84
C THR A 88 -4.70 -4.83 -9.53
N VAL A 89 -5.84 -4.35 -10.06
CA VAL A 89 -6.78 -5.20 -10.81
C VAL A 89 -6.13 -5.81 -12.05
N GLY A 90 -5.29 -5.04 -12.76
CA GLY A 90 -4.55 -5.54 -13.91
C GLY A 90 -3.55 -6.65 -13.53
N LEU A 91 -2.80 -6.45 -12.45
CA LEU A 91 -1.87 -7.45 -11.93
C LEU A 91 -2.59 -8.70 -11.41
N GLU A 92 -3.72 -8.55 -10.75
CA GLU A 92 -4.56 -9.67 -10.30
C GLU A 92 -5.01 -10.52 -11.50
N ALA A 93 -5.57 -9.88 -12.54
CA ALA A 93 -5.99 -10.58 -13.75
C ALA A 93 -4.84 -11.28 -14.49
N LEU A 94 -3.67 -10.64 -14.56
CA LEU A 94 -2.50 -11.16 -15.31
C LEU A 94 -1.69 -12.21 -14.54
N VAL A 95 -1.51 -12.02 -13.23
CA VAL A 95 -0.59 -12.82 -12.39
C VAL A 95 -1.33 -13.95 -11.68
N LEU A 96 -2.55 -13.70 -11.18
CA LEU A 96 -3.37 -14.72 -10.52
C LEU A 96 -4.25 -15.48 -11.52
N GLY A 97 -4.52 -14.89 -12.69
CA GLY A 97 -5.39 -15.49 -13.71
C GLY A 97 -6.87 -15.53 -13.29
N GLU A 98 -7.25 -14.77 -12.26
CA GLU A 98 -8.63 -14.70 -11.81
C GLU A 98 -9.47 -13.85 -12.78
N PRO A 99 -10.66 -14.33 -13.17
CA PRO A 99 -11.51 -13.60 -14.09
C PRO A 99 -11.96 -12.29 -13.45
N VAL A 100 -11.72 -11.17 -14.15
CA VAL A 100 -12.18 -9.85 -13.72
C VAL A 100 -13.70 -9.86 -13.66
N SER A 101 -14.23 -9.94 -12.46
CA SER A 101 -15.68 -9.99 -12.23
C SER A 101 -16.33 -8.64 -12.58
N VAL A 102 -17.62 -8.66 -12.87
CA VAL A 102 -18.41 -7.44 -13.07
C VAL A 102 -18.30 -6.52 -11.84
N VAL A 103 -18.24 -7.09 -10.64
CA VAL A 103 -18.07 -6.34 -9.38
C VAL A 103 -16.72 -5.63 -9.35
N THR A 104 -15.65 -6.30 -9.79
CA THR A 104 -14.29 -5.71 -9.88
C THR A 104 -14.25 -4.56 -10.89
N VAL A 105 -14.93 -4.70 -12.03
CA VAL A 105 -15.02 -3.62 -13.04
C VAL A 105 -15.77 -2.42 -12.47
N VAL A 106 -16.92 -2.65 -11.82
CA VAL A 106 -17.73 -1.58 -11.20
C VAL A 106 -16.96 -0.89 -10.08
N GLY A 107 -16.29 -1.66 -9.22
CA GLY A 107 -15.44 -1.13 -8.15
C GLY A 107 -14.29 -0.29 -8.72
N GLY A 108 -13.57 -0.82 -9.72
CA GLY A 108 -12.48 -0.11 -10.39
C GLY A 108 -12.93 1.19 -11.05
N THR A 109 -14.09 1.19 -11.73
CA THR A 109 -14.65 2.42 -12.33
C THR A 109 -15.07 3.44 -11.28
N LEU A 110 -15.67 3.02 -10.17
CA LEU A 110 -16.01 3.92 -9.05
C LEU A 110 -14.77 4.59 -8.46
N VAL A 111 -13.67 3.84 -8.30
CA VAL A 111 -12.42 4.40 -7.78
C VAL A 111 -11.85 5.43 -8.75
N VAL A 112 -11.74 5.10 -10.04
CA VAL A 112 -11.28 6.05 -11.07
C VAL A 112 -12.17 7.30 -11.12
N ALA A 113 -13.49 7.15 -11.02
CA ALA A 113 -14.41 8.28 -10.98
C ALA A 113 -14.20 9.18 -9.75
N GLY A 114 -14.01 8.59 -8.56
CA GLY A 114 -13.71 9.33 -7.34
C GLY A 114 -12.41 10.14 -7.44
N VAL A 115 -11.37 9.55 -8.04
CA VAL A 115 -10.10 10.22 -8.30
C VAL A 115 -10.27 11.42 -9.24
N LEU A 116 -11.01 11.23 -10.34
CA LEU A 116 -11.28 12.31 -11.29
C LEU A 116 -12.06 13.46 -10.66
N LEU A 117 -12.99 13.19 -9.74
CA LEU A 117 -13.73 14.20 -9.01
C LEU A 117 -12.83 15.01 -8.07
N ILE A 118 -12.00 14.35 -7.25
CA ILE A 118 -11.08 15.01 -6.31
C ILE A 118 -10.10 15.91 -7.07
N GLN A 119 -9.55 15.41 -8.17
CA GLN A 119 -8.60 16.17 -9.01
C GLN A 119 -9.22 17.44 -9.61
N ARG A 120 -10.52 17.41 -9.92
CA ARG A 120 -11.25 18.59 -10.43
C ARG A 120 -11.44 19.65 -9.36
N GLU A 121 -11.54 19.27 -8.10
CA GLU A 121 -11.68 20.18 -6.97
C GLU A 121 -10.35 20.85 -6.61
N GLU A 122 -9.21 20.16 -6.77
CA GLU A 122 -7.88 20.75 -6.54
C GLU A 122 -7.42 21.71 -7.67
N THR A 123 -8.04 21.67 -8.85
CA THR A 123 -7.68 22.55 -9.98
C THR A 123 -8.53 23.81 -10.12
N VAL A 124 -9.55 24.00 -9.25
CA VAL A 124 -10.45 25.17 -9.22
C VAL A 124 -10.13 26.03 -8.00
#